data_AF-A0A0W8ET81-F1
#
_entry.id   AF-A0A0W8ET81-F1
#
_cell.length_a   1.000
_cell.length_b   1.000
_cell.length_c   1.000
_cell.angle_alpha   90.00
_cell.angle_beta   90.00
_cell.angle_gamma   90.00
#
_symmetry.space_group_name_H-M   'P 1'
#
loop_
_entity.id
_entity.type
_entity.pdbx_description
1 polymer ?
#
loop_
_entity_poly.entity_id
_entity_poly.type
_entity_poly.pdbx_seq_one_letter_code
_entity_poly.pdbx_strand_id
1 'polypeptide(L)' 'MKRTCDVCGQEAIGMQILACCASTVCTLHAEPMLRELAPGEKKEWGVCYYWRFPEEHPE' A
#
# COMPACT_ATOMS: atom_id res chain seq x y z
N MET A 1 9.75 -6.89 -4.71
CA MET A 1 8.41 -6.70 -4.08
C MET A 1 7.40 -6.48 -5.19
N LYS A 2 6.16 -6.99 -5.09
CA LYS A 2 5.15 -6.75 -6.14
C LYS A 2 4.77 -5.26 -6.14
N ARG A 3 5.04 -4.57 -7.25
CA ARG A 3 4.72 -3.13 -7.46
C ARG A 3 3.51 -2.92 -8.38
N THR A 4 2.64 -3.92 -8.49
CA THR A 4 1.42 -3.84 -9.30
C THR A 4 0.18 -4.03 -8.44
N CYS A 5 -0.86 -3.28 -8.74
CA CYS A 5 -2.13 -3.34 -8.03
C CYS A 5 -2.82 -4.67 -8.32
N ASP A 6 -3.23 -5.39 -7.29
CA ASP A 6 -3.97 -6.65 -7.42
C ASP A 6 -5.34 -6.48 -8.08
N VAL A 7 -5.91 -5.27 -8.06
CA VAL A 7 -7.24 -4.99 -8.61
C VAL A 7 -7.20 -4.62 -10.09
N CYS A 8 -6.32 -3.71 -10.49
CA CYS A 8 -6.28 -3.17 -11.86
C CYS A 8 -4.94 -3.31 -12.59
N GLY A 9 -3.91 -3.83 -11.94
CA GLY A 9 -2.58 -4.01 -12.55
C GLY A 9 -1.72 -2.76 -12.68
N GLN A 10 -2.24 -1.56 -12.37
CA GLN A 10 -1.45 -0.32 -12.35
C GLN A 10 -0.36 -0.33 -11.28
N GLU A 11 0.53 0.66 -11.29
CA GLU A 11 1.58 0.79 -10.27
C GLU A 11 0.99 0.88 -8.85
N ALA A 12 1.43 -0.05 -8.00
CA ALA A 12 1.03 -0.08 -6.60
C ALA A 12 1.86 0.91 -5.79
N ILE A 13 1.16 1.68 -4.96
CA ILE A 13 1.76 2.65 -4.05
C ILE A 13 2.10 2.06 -2.69
N GLY A 14 1.57 0.87 -2.40
CA GLY A 14 1.69 0.25 -1.10
C GLY A 14 0.96 -1.09 -1.02
N MET A 15 1.00 -1.63 0.18
CA MET A 15 0.26 -2.81 0.59
C MET A 15 -0.70 -2.44 1.72
N GLN A 16 -1.89 -3.04 1.68
CA GLN A 16 -2.82 -3.01 2.81
C GLN A 16 -3.25 -4.44 3.15
N ILE A 17 -3.43 -4.69 4.44
CA ILE A 17 -3.99 -5.91 4.99
C ILE A 17 -5.25 -5.50 5.73
N LEU A 18 -6.40 -5.97 5.27
CA LEU A 18 -7.69 -5.69 5.88
C LEU A 18 -8.20 -7.01 6.47
N ALA A 19 -8.07 -7.15 7.79
CA ALA A 19 -8.32 -8.40 8.51
C ALA A 19 -7.46 -9.56 7.98
N CYS A 20 -8.03 -10.50 7.22
CA CYS A 20 -7.34 -11.69 6.74
C CYS A 20 -6.75 -11.57 5.33
N CYS A 21 -7.06 -10.50 4.60
CA CYS A 21 -6.67 -10.35 3.20
C CYS A 21 -5.58 -9.28 3.04
N ALA A 22 -4.45 -9.67 2.45
CA ALA A 22 -3.37 -8.75 2.05
C ALA A 22 -3.45 -8.47 0.55
N SER A 23 -3.26 -7.23 0.13
CA SER A 23 -3.24 -6.84 -1.28
C SER A 23 -2.32 -5.64 -1.52
N THR A 24 -1.66 -5.62 -2.68
CA THR A 24 -0.94 -4.44 -3.18
C THR A 24 -1.89 -3.59 -4.01
N VAL A 25 -1.89 -2.28 -3.76
CA VAL A 25 -2.93 -1.37 -4.28
C VAL A 25 -2.32 -0.09 -4.84
N CYS A 26 -2.92 0.44 -5.91
CA CYS A 26 -2.59 1.75 -6.48
C CYS A 26 -3.35 2.87 -5.74
N THR A 27 -3.07 4.13 -6.06
CA THR A 27 -3.74 5.31 -5.47
C THR A 27 -5.27 5.25 -5.52
N LEU A 28 -5.84 4.63 -6.55
CA LEU A 28 -7.31 4.54 -6.70
C LEU A 28 -7.94 3.44 -5.82
N HIS A 29 -7.22 2.33 -5.61
CA HIS A 29 -7.72 1.17 -4.85
C HIS A 29 -7.19 1.14 -3.40
N ALA A 30 -6.36 2.10 -3.01
CA ALA A 30 -5.84 2.20 -1.67
C ALA A 30 -6.84 2.86 -0.71
N GLU A 31 -6.93 2.29 0.49
CA GLU A 31 -7.64 2.90 1.59
C GLU A 31 -7.10 4.31 1.88
N PRO A 32 -7.96 5.26 2.30
CA PRO A 32 -7.53 6.62 2.62
C PRO A 32 -6.31 6.65 3.53
N MET A 33 -6.30 5.78 4.55
CA MET A 33 -5.22 5.69 5.52
C MET A 33 -3.86 5.38 4.89
N LEU A 34 -3.82 4.49 3.89
CA LEU A 34 -2.58 4.16 3.17
C LEU A 34 -2.10 5.31 2.27
N ARG A 35 -3.03 6.13 1.76
CA ARG A 35 -2.71 7.31 0.93
C ARG A 35 -2.14 8.46 1.76
N GLU A 36 -2.54 8.56 3.02
CA GLU A 36 -2.07 9.58 3.96
C GLU A 36 -0.69 9.27 4.56
N LEU A 37 -0.22 8.02 4.46
CA LEU A 37 1.12 7.63 4.92
C LEU A 37 2.22 8.23 4.03
N ALA A 38 3.32 8.63 4.66
CA ALA A 38 4.54 9.01 3.96
C ALA A 38 5.19 7.80 3.26
N PRO A 39 5.95 7.99 2.16
CA PRO A 39 6.71 6.92 1.52
C PRO A 39 7.59 6.14 2.50
N GLY A 40 7.43 4.82 2.54
CA GLY A 40 8.16 3.93 3.46
C GLY A 40 7.49 3.75 4.83
N GLU A 41 6.48 4.56 5.17
CA GLU A 41 5.80 4.51 6.45
C GLU A 41 4.84 3.30 6.55
N LYS A 42 4.73 2.78 7.77
CA LYS A 42 3.90 1.63 8.14
C LYS A 42 2.97 2.03 9.26
N LYS A 43 1.72 1.59 9.19
CA LYS A 43 0.71 1.85 10.22
C LYS A 43 -0.14 0.62 10.47
N GLU A 44 -0.36 0.33 11.74
CA GLU A 44 -1.16 -0.79 12.21
C GLU A 44 -2.35 -0.25 12.99
N TRP A 45 -3.54 -0.79 12.74
CA TRP A 45 -4.76 -0.42 13.43
C TRP A 45 -5.60 -1.67 13.69
N GLY A 46 -5.39 -2.28 14.85
CA GLY A 46 -6.06 -3.53 15.23
C GLY A 46 -5.71 -4.65 14.27
N VAL A 47 -6.70 -5.11 13.49
CA VAL A 47 -6.52 -6.16 12.47
C VAL A 47 -6.14 -5.62 11.09
N CYS A 48 -6.03 -4.30 10.94
CA CYS A 48 -5.64 -3.68 9.68
C CYS A 48 -4.18 -3.25 9.71
N TYR A 49 -3.47 -3.47 8.60
CA TYR A 49 -2.08 -3.08 8.42
C TYR A 49 -1.93 -2.32 7.10
N TYR A 50 -1.20 -1.21 7.11
CA TYR A 50 -0.95 -0.39 5.94
C TYR A 50 0.55 -0.15 5.82
N TRP A 51 1.09 -0.33 4.63
CA TRP A 51 2.48 -0.02 4.33
C TRP A 51 2.58 0.72 3.02
N ARG A 52 2.98 1.98 3.09
CA ARG A 52 3.31 2.79 1.93
C ARG A 52 4.70 2.40 1.45
N PHE A 53 4.82 2.04 0.17
CA PHE A 53 6.14 1.71 -0.37
C PHE A 53 7.03 2.95 -0.39
N PRO A 54 8.33 2.79 -0.14
CA PRO A 54 9.27 3.87 -0.37
C PRO A 54 9.27 4.24 -1.85
N GLU A 55 9.37 5.54 -2.12
CA GLU A 55 9.70 6.02 -3.46
C GLU A 55 11.08 5.48 -3.81
N GLU A 56 11.19 4.80 -4.95
CA GLU A 56 12.49 4.38 -5.45
C GLU A 56 13.12 5.65 -5.98
N HIS A 57 14.00 6.27 -5.20
CA HIS A 57 14.92 7.26 -5.73
C HIS A 57 16.01 6.47 -6.48
N PRO A 58 16.07 6.49 -7.82
CA PRO A 58 17.30 6.16 -8.50
C PRO A 58 18.29 7.28 -8.15
N GLU A 59 19.28 6.97 -7.33
CA GLU A 59 20.53 7.74 -7.25
C GLU A 59 21.41 7.47 -8.47
#